data_AF-A0A965XLI5-F1
#
_entry.id   AF-A0A965XLI5-F1
#
_cell.length_a   1.000
_cell.length_b   1.000
_cell.length_c   1.000
_cell.angle_alpha   90.00
_cell.angle_beta   90.00
_cell.angle_gamma   90.00
#
_symmetry.space_group_name_H-M   'P 1'
#
loop_
_entity.id
_entity.type
_entity.pdbx_description
1 polymer ?
#
loop_
_entity_poly.entity_id
_entity_poly.type
_entity_poly.pdbx_seq_one_letter_code
_entity_poly.pdbx_strand_id
1 'polypeptide(L)' 'MDKYIKYYNEKRIKEKIGWMRPVEYRLSLLVA' A
#
# COMPACT_ATOMS: atom_id res chain seq x y z
N MET A 1 -17.56 5.75 11.29
CA MET A 1 -17.27 5.84 9.84
C MET A 1 -15.78 5.70 9.55
N ASP A 2 -14.92 6.37 10.31
CA ASP A 2 -13.46 6.39 10.10
C ASP A 2 -12.75 5.04 10.07
N LYS A 3 -13.17 4.07 10.89
CA LYS A 3 -12.55 2.73 10.90
C LYS A 3 -12.67 2.01 9.56
N TYR A 4 -13.80 2.17 8.86
CA TYR A 4 -14.01 1.51 7.56
C TYR A 4 -13.14 2.16 6.48
N ILE A 5 -13.10 3.49 6.44
CA ILE A 5 -12.26 4.26 5.49
C ILE A 5 -10.78 3.97 5.74
N LYS A 6 -10.35 3.97 7.00
CA LYS A 6 -8.97 3.68 7.38
C LYS A 6 -8.57 2.25 7.05
N TYR A 7 -9.43 1.27 7.38
CA TYR A 7 -9.23 -0.13 7.00
C TYR A 7 -9.09 -0.29 5.49
N TYR A 8 -10.00 0.29 4.71
CA TYR A 8 -9.96 0.14 3.26
C TYR A 8 -8.73 0.82 2.66
N ASN A 9 -8.39 2.04 3.09
CA ASN A 9 -7.20 2.76 2.62
C ASN A 9 -5.89 2.08 3.03
N GLU A 10 -5.72 1.72 4.31
CA GLU A 10 -4.45 1.15 4.78
C GLU A 10 -4.27 -0.31 4.36
N LYS A 11 -5.34 -1.11 4.34
CA LYS A 11 -5.24 -2.54 4.04
C LYS A 11 -5.16 -2.81 2.54
N ARG A 12 -5.94 -2.11 1.70
CA ARG A 12 -5.87 -2.26 0.23
C ARG A 12 -4.55 -1.76 -0.35
N ILE A 13 -4.03 -0.64 0.17
CA ILE A 13 -2.73 -0.12 -0.29
C ILE A 13 -1.66 -1.18 -0.02
N LYS A 14 -1.64 -1.77 1.18
CA LYS A 14 -0.70 -2.84 1.54
C LYS A 14 -0.88 -4.10 0.70
N GLU A 15 -2.10 -4.56 0.44
CA GLU A 15 -2.32 -5.72 -0.46
C GLU A 15 -1.82 -5.46 -1.89
N LYS A 16 -2.10 -4.27 -2.45
CA LYS A 16 -1.72 -3.92 -3.82
C LYS A 16 -0.19 -3.81 -4.00
N ILE A 17 0.52 -3.40 -2.95
CA ILE A 17 1.99 -3.29 -2.96
C ILE A 17 2.67 -4.55 -2.41
N GLY A 18 1.96 -5.66 -2.22
CA GLY A 18 2.55 -6.91 -1.72
C GLY A 18 3.14 -6.79 -0.32
N TRP A 19 2.51 -5.98 0.55
CA TRP A 19 2.95 -5.67 1.91
C TRP A 19 4.29 -4.92 2.02
N MET A 20 4.85 -4.44 0.91
CA MET A 20 5.96 -3.49 0.94
C MET A 20 5.56 -2.16 1.56
N ARG A 21 6.55 -1.41 2.04
CA ARG A 21 6.35 0.01 2.36
C ARG A 21 6.17 0.79 1.05
N PRO A 22 5.40 1.90 1.03
CA PRO A 22 5.17 2.68 -0.18
C PRO A 22 6.45 3.14 -0.89
N VAL A 23 7.52 3.39 -0.13
CA VAL A 23 8.84 3.75 -0.68
C VAL A 23 9.51 2.58 -1.40
N GLU A 24 9.40 1.36 -0.86
CA GLU A 24 9.97 0.15 -1.45
C GLU A 24 9.25 -0.23 -2.75
N TYR A 25 7.92 -0.12 -2.77
CA TYR A 25 7.13 -0.36 -3.98
C TYR A 25 7.43 0.64 -5.11
N ARG A 26 7.64 1.92 -4.76
CA ARG A 26 8.07 2.92 -5.75
C ARG A 26 9.45 2.62 -6.28
N LEU A 27 10.39 2.22 -5.42
CA LEU A 27 11.73 1.83 -5.85
C LEU A 27 11.69 0.57 -6.73
N SER A 28 10.88 -0.44 -6.41
CA SER A 28 10.74 -1.64 -7.25
C SER A 28 10.14 -1.35 -8.62
N LEU A 29 9.23 -0.37 -8.73
CA LEU A 29 8.69 0.07 -10.01
C LEU A 29 9.69 0.86 -10.87
N LEU A 30 10.66 1.53 -10.25
CA LEU A 30 11.68 2.31 -10.96
C LEU A 30 12.89 1.47 -11.39
N VAL A 31 13.07 0.29 -10.78
CA VAL A 31 14.17 -0.65 -11.06
C VAL A 31 13.79 -1.68 -12.14
N ALA A 32 12.49 -1.81 -12.47
CA ALA A 32 11.96 -2.64 -13.55
C ALA A 32 11.93 -1.88 -14.88
#